data_AF-A0A385XIL7-F1
#
_entry.id   AF-A0A385XIL7-F1
#
_cell.length_a   1.000
_cell.length_b   1.000
_cell.length_c   1.000
_cell.angle_alpha   90.00
_cell.angle_beta   90.00
_cell.angle_gamma   90.00
#
_symmetry.space_group_name_H-M   'P 1'
#
loop_
_entity.id
_entity.type
_entity.pdbx_description
1 polymer ?
#
loop_
_entity_poly.entity_id
_entity_poly.type
_entity_poly.pdbx_seq_one_letter_code
_entity_poly.pdbx_strand_id
1 'polypeptide(L)'
;MKEIRPDFRDIKSFEEFNKYYWYREELSQICKSLGLEYRSTKQELNYIIEQYFKGNRVEKFLSKGKKSQAEVITLEAPLLNCGFSFNQKFRDYFSCNRR
;
A
#
# COMPACT_ATOMS: atom_id res chain seq x y z
N MET A 1 34.86 10.06 -0.37
CA MET A 1 34.65 8.62 -0.55
C MET A 1 33.25 8.43 -1.11
N LYS A 2 33.08 8.00 -2.36
CA LYS A 2 31.74 7.65 -2.85
C LYS A 2 31.38 6.35 -2.16
N GLU A 3 30.43 6.39 -1.25
CA GLU A 3 29.82 5.17 -0.71
C GLU A 3 29.21 4.45 -1.91
N ILE A 4 29.89 3.38 -2.36
CA ILE A 4 29.50 2.60 -3.53
C ILE A 4 28.25 1.84 -3.13
N ARG A 5 27.10 2.44 -3.40
CA ARG A 5 25.83 1.78 -3.20
C ARG A 5 25.81 0.53 -4.09
N PRO A 6 25.58 -0.67 -3.52
CA PRO A 6 25.52 -1.88 -4.32
C PRO A 6 24.32 -1.81 -5.26
N ASP A 7 24.53 -2.26 -6.49
CA ASP A 7 23.43 -2.42 -7.44
C ASP A 7 22.48 -3.50 -6.93
N PHE A 8 21.19 -3.37 -7.22
CA PHE A 8 20.21 -4.40 -6.82
C PHE A 8 20.59 -5.80 -7.33
N ARG A 9 21.30 -5.88 -8.46
CA ARG A 9 21.78 -7.13 -9.05
C ARG A 9 22.81 -7.86 -8.18
N ASP A 10 23.56 -7.13 -7.36
CA ASP A 10 24.55 -7.69 -6.45
C ASP A 10 23.93 -8.20 -5.15
N ILE A 11 22.72 -7.76 -4.83
CA ILE A 11 22.02 -8.08 -3.59
C ILE A 11 21.28 -9.41 -3.74
N LYS A 12 21.76 -10.43 -3.01
CA LYS A 12 21.18 -11.79 -3.05
C LYS A 12 20.18 -12.08 -1.94
N SER A 13 20.10 -11.21 -0.92
CA SER A 13 19.23 -11.39 0.24
C SER A 13 18.48 -10.11 0.60
N PHE A 14 17.25 -10.26 1.10
CA PHE A 14 16.43 -9.15 1.58
C PHE A 14 17.08 -8.41 2.77
N GLU A 15 17.86 -9.11 3.60
CA GLU A 15 18.50 -8.50 4.76
C GLU A 15 19.59 -7.50 4.34
N GLU A 16 20.33 -7.83 3.28
CA GLU A 16 21.32 -6.94 2.68
C GLU A 16 20.65 -5.80 1.92
N PHE A 17 19.52 -6.06 1.27
CA PHE A 17 18.68 -5.04 0.69
C PHE A 17 18.21 -4.00 1.73
N ASN A 18 17.77 -4.45 2.91
CA ASN A 18 17.21 -3.61 3.97
C ASN A 18 18.28 -2.79 4.73
N LYS A 19 19.57 -3.11 4.57
CA LYS A 19 20.67 -2.28 5.12
C LYS A 19 20.78 -0.91 4.45
N TYR A 20 20.27 -0.79 3.22
CA TYR A 20 20.33 0.44 2.45
C TYR A 20 18.96 1.10 2.38
N TYR A 21 18.96 2.43 2.38
CA TYR A 21 17.74 3.20 2.16
C TYR A 21 17.44 3.28 0.66
N TRP A 22 16.24 2.86 0.26
CA TRP A 22 15.78 2.89 -1.13
C TRP A 22 14.72 3.99 -1.36
N TYR A 23 14.91 4.76 -2.43
CA TYR A 23 13.89 5.67 -2.94
C TYR A 23 12.83 4.91 -3.73
N ARG A 24 11.62 5.48 -3.79
CA ARG A 24 10.48 4.86 -4.49
C ARG A 24 10.79 4.55 -5.95
N GLU A 25 11.48 5.45 -6.65
CA GLU A 25 11.82 5.27 -8.06
C GLU A 25 12.75 4.08 -8.27
N GLU A 26 13.69 3.87 -7.36
CA GLU A 26 14.62 2.74 -7.41
C GLU A 26 13.88 1.43 -7.15
N LEU A 27 13.00 1.40 -6.14
CA LEU A 27 12.11 0.27 -5.91
C LEU A 27 11.25 -0.04 -7.14
N SER A 28 10.76 0.99 -7.82
CA SER A 28 9.97 0.87 -9.04
C SER A 28 10.80 0.29 -10.19
N GLN A 29 12.05 0.74 -10.37
CA GLN A 29 12.97 0.20 -11.38
C GLN A 29 13.34 -1.26 -11.13
N ILE A 30 13.54 -1.63 -9.86
CA ILE A 30 13.76 -3.01 -9.43
C ILE A 30 12.55 -3.87 -9.80
N CYS A 31 11.35 -3.49 -9.36
CA CYS A 31 10.12 -4.21 -9.69
C CYS A 31 9.91 -4.31 -11.22
N LYS A 32 10.22 -3.25 -11.97
CA LYS A 32 10.13 -3.23 -13.44
C LYS A 32 11.10 -4.22 -14.09
N SER A 33 12.32 -4.32 -13.58
CA SER A 33 13.34 -5.27 -14.06
C SER A 33 12.96 -6.72 -13.76
N LEU A 34 12.27 -6.95 -12.63
CA LEU A 34 11.74 -8.25 -12.23
C LEU A 34 10.43 -8.63 -12.94
N GLY A 35 9.85 -7.73 -13.74
CA GLY A 35 8.54 -7.92 -14.37
C GLY A 35 7.34 -7.86 -13.41
N LEU A 36 7.57 -7.33 -12.20
CA LEU A 36 6.58 -7.18 -11.14
C LEU A 36 5.84 -5.83 -11.25
N GLU A 37 4.85 -5.64 -10.38
CA GLU A 37 4.09 -4.40 -10.34
C GLU A 37 4.93 -3.24 -9.79
N TYR A 38 5.06 -2.17 -10.59
CA TYR A 38 5.98 -1.06 -10.33
C TYR A 38 5.28 0.29 -10.10
N ARG A 39 3.96 0.38 -10.37
CA ARG A 39 3.16 1.62 -10.27
C ARG A 39 2.60 1.88 -8.86
N SER A 40 2.88 0.98 -7.93
CA SER A 40 2.32 0.97 -6.58
C SER A 40 2.97 1.99 -5.63
N THR A 41 2.48 2.04 -4.40
CA THR A 41 3.05 2.85 -3.31
C THR A 41 4.39 2.31 -2.85
N LYS A 42 5.21 3.13 -2.15
CA LYS A 42 6.53 2.71 -1.62
C LYS A 42 6.41 1.46 -0.74
N GLN A 43 5.37 1.40 0.10
CA GLN A 43 5.11 0.27 0.98
C GLN A 43 4.79 -1.01 0.20
N GLU A 44 3.93 -0.91 -0.82
CA GLU A 44 3.63 -2.04 -1.70
C GLU A 44 4.87 -2.52 -2.45
N LEU A 45 5.67 -1.62 -3.02
CA LEU A 45 6.91 -2.00 -3.71
C LEU A 45 7.87 -2.75 -2.76
N ASN A 46 8.00 -2.30 -1.51
CA ASN A 46 8.86 -2.96 -0.53
C ASN A 46 8.33 -4.35 -0.16
N TYR A 47 7.00 -4.48 0.00
CA TYR A 47 6.35 -5.77 0.26
C TYR A 47 6.54 -6.75 -0.90
N ILE A 48 6.35 -6.30 -2.14
CA ILE A 48 6.57 -7.10 -3.35
C ILE A 48 8.01 -7.63 -3.39
N ILE A 49 9.00 -6.79 -3.10
CA ILE A 49 10.42 -7.19 -3.05
C ILE A 49 10.67 -8.20 -1.92
N GLU A 50 10.10 -7.99 -0.74
CA GLU A 50 10.21 -8.95 0.37
C GLU A 50 9.64 -10.32 -0.01
N GLN A 51 8.45 -10.35 -0.62
CA GLN A 51 7.81 -11.59 -1.06
C GLN A 51 8.59 -12.27 -2.19
N TYR A 52 9.19 -11.49 -3.10
CA TYR A 52 10.08 -11.99 -4.15
C TYR A 52 11.28 -12.73 -3.56
N PHE A 53 11.95 -12.17 -2.55
CA PHE A 53 13.06 -12.85 -1.86
C PHE A 53 12.61 -14.09 -1.07
N LYS A 54 11.37 -14.11 -0.57
CA LYS A 54 10.76 -15.28 0.09
C LYS A 54 10.38 -16.40 -0.90
N GLY A 55 10.50 -16.17 -2.21
CA GLY A 55 10.14 -17.14 -3.25
C GLY A 55 8.63 -17.26 -3.48
N ASN A 56 7.83 -16.38 -2.89
CA ASN A 56 6.40 -16.33 -3.14
C ASN A 56 6.15 -15.66 -4.50
N ARG A 57 5.35 -16.31 -5.37
CA ARG A 57 4.92 -15.71 -6.64
C ARG A 57 4.03 -14.51 -6.33
N VAL A 58 4.60 -13.32 -6.45
CA VAL A 58 3.86 -12.07 -6.42
C VAL A 58 3.20 -11.90 -7.78
N GLU A 59 2.07 -12.57 -7.97
CA GLU A 59 1.18 -12.22 -9.07
C GLU A 59 0.69 -10.78 -8.88
N LYS A 60 0.52 -10.07 -10.00
CA LYS A 60 -0.04 -8.72 -10.05
C LYS A 60 -1.21 -8.66 -9.08
N PHE A 61 -1.12 -7.78 -8.09
CA PHE A 61 -2.30 -7.46 -7.30
C PHE A 61 -3.18 -6.66 -8.26
N LEU A 62 -3.97 -7.37 -9.07
CA LEU A 62 -5.26 -6.89 -9.49
C LEU A 62 -6.02 -6.72 -8.17
N SER A 63 -5.77 -5.60 -7.50
CA SER A 63 -6.55 -5.12 -6.39
C SER A 63 -7.95 -5.02 -6.95
N LYS A 64 -8.69 -6.13 -6.81
CA LYS A 64 -10.13 -6.14 -6.76
C LYS A 64 -10.39 -5.21 -5.59
N GLY A 65 -10.48 -3.91 -5.89
CA GLY A 65 -11.08 -2.96 -4.99
C GLY A 65 -12.39 -3.62 -4.65
N LYS A 66 -12.50 -4.11 -3.41
CA LYS A 66 -13.79 -4.53 -2.89
C LYS A 66 -14.58 -3.24 -2.95
N LYS A 67 -15.32 -3.04 -4.05
CA LYS A 67 -16.49 -2.19 -4.05
C LYS A 67 -17.32 -2.84 -2.95
N SER A 68 -17.23 -2.30 -1.74
CA SER A 68 -18.17 -2.63 -0.69
C SER A 68 -19.52 -2.51 -1.38
N GLN A 69 -20.22 -3.64 -1.47
CA GLN A 69 -21.60 -3.63 -1.90
C GLN A 69 -22.26 -2.56 -1.02
N ALA A 70 -22.91 -1.60 -1.65
CA ALA A 70 -23.59 -0.52 -0.96
C ALA A 70 -24.74 -1.15 -0.17
N GLU A 71 -24.42 -1.70 1.00
CA GLU A 71 -25.40 -2.07 2.00
C GLU A 71 -26.07 -0.77 2.44
N VAL A 72 -27.39 -0.83 2.54
CA VAL A 72 -28.24 0.29 2.90
C VAL A 72 -27.74 0.86 4.23
N ILE A 73 -27.16 2.06 4.16
CA ILE A 73 -26.56 2.75 5.31
C ILE A 73 -27.69 3.11 6.28
N THR A 74 -27.88 2.33 7.34
CA THR A 74 -28.72 2.68 8.48
C THR A 74 -27.94 3.58 9.45
N LEU A 75 -28.66 4.38 10.24
CA LEU A 75 -28.10 5.46 11.09
C LEU A 75 -27.07 4.99 12.14
N GLU A 76 -27.03 3.69 12.43
CA GLU A 76 -26.13 3.07 13.42
C GLU A 76 -24.90 2.39 12.79
N ALA A 77 -24.79 2.37 11.46
CA ALA A 77 -23.68 1.70 10.79
C ALA A 77 -22.35 2.45 11.02
N PRO A 78 -21.28 1.78 11.50
CA PRO A 78 -19.98 2.39 11.68
C PRO A 78 -19.37 2.75 10.32
N LEU A 79 -18.98 4.01 10.16
CA LEU A 79 -18.50 4.54 8.87
C LEU A 79 -17.06 4.12 8.56
N LEU A 80 -16.32 3.75 9.59
CA LEU A 80 -14.94 3.29 9.51
C LEU A 80 -14.83 2.01 10.33
N ASN A 81 -13.98 1.09 9.89
CA ASN A 81 -13.72 -0.19 10.57
C ASN A 81 -13.10 -0.02 12.00
N CYS A 82 -12.87 1.21 12.44
CA CYS A 82 -12.35 1.57 13.76
C CYS A 82 -13.45 1.90 14.79
N GLY A 83 -14.73 1.66 14.47
CA GLY A 83 -15.85 1.95 15.39
C GLY A 83 -16.14 3.44 15.55
N PHE A 84 -15.65 4.27 14.63
CA PHE A 84 -15.95 5.69 14.61
C PHE A 84 -17.40 5.91 14.18
N SER A 85 -18.20 6.49 15.08
CA SER A 85 -19.56 6.92 14.81
C SER A 85 -19.65 8.44 14.97
N PHE A 86 -20.41 9.10 14.08
CA PHE A 86 -20.67 10.53 14.25
C PHE A 86 -21.51 10.75 15.51
N ASN A 87 -21.06 11.67 16.37
CA ASN A 87 -21.82 12.12 17.54
C ASN A 87 -23.08 12.89 17.10
N GLN A 88 -24.14 12.86 17.91
CA GLN A 88 -25.43 13.52 17.65
C GLN A 88 -25.25 15.00 17.22
N LYS A 89 -24.41 15.76 17.93
CA LYS A 89 -24.12 17.18 17.60
C LYS A 89 -23.56 17.37 16.19
N PHE A 90 -22.72 16.44 15.72
CA PHE A 90 -22.16 16.50 14.38
C PHE A 90 -23.23 16.17 13.34
N ARG A 91 -24.14 15.24 13.66
CA ARG A 91 -25.28 14.89 12.78
C ARG A 91 -26.24 16.05 12.61
N ASP A 92 -26.55 16.77 13.69
CA ASP A 92 -27.47 17.91 13.67
C ASP A 92 -26.91 19.09 12.84
N TYR A 93 -25.59 19.27 12.84
CA TYR A 93 -24.93 20.32 12.06
C TYR A 93 -25.06 20.09 10.54
N PHE A 94 -24.93 18.84 10.09
CA PHE A 94 -25.02 18.50 8.67
C PHE A 94 -26.45 18.15 8.21
N SER A 95 -27.39 17.86 9.10
CA SER A 95 -28.80 17.59 8.73
C SER A 95 -29.57 18.85 8.33
N CYS A 96 -29.21 20.01 8.88
CA CYS A 96 -29.83 21.30 8.55
C CYS A 96 -29.26 21.97 7.30
N ASN A 97 -28.14 21.50 6.75
CA ASN A 97 -27.55 22.04 5.52
C ASN A 97 -27.85 21.13 4.32
N ARG A 98 -29.11 21.10 3.90
CA ARG A 98 -29.46 20.73 2.51
C ARG A 98 -29.46 21.99 1.66
N ARG A 99 -28.36 22.22 0.94
CA ARG A 99 -28.37 22.98 -0.32
C ARG A 99 -28.27 22.00 -1.47
#